data_AF-A0A1E7NE26-F1
#
_entry.id   AF-A0A1E7NE26-F1
#
_cell.length_a   1.000
_cell.length_b   1.000
_cell.length_c   1.000
_cell.angle_alpha   90.00
_cell.angle_beta   90.00
_cell.angle_gamma   90.00
#
_symmetry.space_group_name_H-M   'P 1'
#
loop_
_entity.id
_entity.type
_entity.pdbx_description
1 polymer ?
#
loop_
_entity_poly.entity_id
_entity_poly.type
_entity_poly.pdbx_seq_one_letter_code
_entity_poly.pdbx_strand_id
1 'polypeptide(L)'
;MGDNPTGYTVKPDALDGVTTALGNVATDLTNANQAYTAQKPSQSADFGEFGVDQAWSGFDTNWGQELHVTQRAVGELVQKMSATSANYRAAETKVTASLSPKQAR
;
A
#
# COMPACT_ATOMS: atom_id res chain seq x y z
N MET A 1 4.43 18.62 40.05
CA MET A 1 5.07 19.10 38.80
C MET A 1 6.06 18.02 38.43
N GLY A 2 5.98 17.27 37.34
CA GLY A 2 5.19 17.39 36.13
C GLY A 2 6.00 16.63 35.07
N ASP A 3 6.34 15.38 35.36
CA ASP A 3 7.06 14.52 34.42
C ASP A 3 6.02 14.00 33.44
N ASN A 4 5.71 14.80 32.42
CA ASN A 4 5.07 14.30 31.21
C ASN A 4 6.03 13.28 30.60
N PRO A 5 5.70 11.99 30.52
CA PRO A 5 6.29 11.19 29.48
C PRO A 5 5.65 11.72 28.19
N THR A 6 6.30 12.68 27.52
CA THR A 6 6.11 12.88 26.08
C THR A 6 6.72 11.69 25.34
N GLY A 7 6.35 10.48 25.76
CA GLY A 7 6.63 9.26 25.06
C GLY A 7 5.84 9.32 23.78
N TYR A 8 6.50 9.04 22.66
CA TYR A 8 5.82 8.78 21.41
C TYR A 8 4.93 7.55 21.59
N THR A 9 3.68 7.75 22.00
CA THR A 9 2.70 6.68 22.12
C THR A 9 2.26 6.29 20.72
N VAL A 10 2.89 5.25 20.18
CA VAL A 10 2.39 4.60 18.97
C VAL A 10 1.01 4.03 19.29
N LYS A 11 0.01 4.35 18.47
CA LYS A 11 -1.34 3.79 18.56
C LYS A 11 -1.43 2.58 17.61
N PRO A 12 -1.38 1.34 18.12
CA PRO A 12 -1.36 0.15 17.25
C PRO A 12 -2.59 0.07 16.34
N ASP A 13 -3.76 0.47 16.85
CA ASP A 13 -5.00 0.48 16.08
C ASP A 13 -4.96 1.46 14.90
N ALA A 14 -4.23 2.58 15.04
CA ALA A 14 -4.05 3.53 13.95
C ALA A 14 -3.10 2.98 12.87
N LEU A 15 -2.06 2.21 13.27
CA LEU A 15 -1.18 1.52 12.32
C LEU A 15 -1.92 0.43 11.56
N ASP A 16 -2.80 -0.31 12.23
CA ASP A 16 -3.65 -1.31 11.59
C ASP A 16 -4.63 -0.64 10.61
N GLY A 17 -5.27 0.46 11.01
CA GLY A 17 -6.14 1.24 10.13
C GLY A 17 -5.45 1.75 8.87
N VAL A 18 -4.21 2.25 8.99
CA VAL A 18 -3.38 2.66 7.84
C VAL A 18 -3.02 1.45 6.96
N THR A 19 -2.68 0.32 7.56
CA THR A 19 -2.35 -0.91 6.83
C THR A 19 -3.55 -1.42 6.03
N THR A 20 -4.75 -1.42 6.63
CA THR A 20 -6.00 -1.76 5.95
C THR A 20 -6.31 -0.80 4.80
N ALA A 21 -6.20 0.52 5.04
CA ALA A 21 -6.46 1.51 4.00
C ALA A 21 -5.50 1.34 2.80
N LEU A 22 -4.21 1.13 3.06
CA LEU A 22 -3.23 0.86 2.01
C LEU A 22 -3.51 -0.47 1.27
N GLY A 23 -3.96 -1.51 1.98
CA GLY A 23 -4.36 -2.77 1.38
C GLY A 23 -5.56 -2.64 0.43
N ASN A 24 -6.54 -1.80 0.79
CA ASN A 24 -7.68 -1.48 -0.07
C ASN A 24 -7.21 -0.76 -1.34
N VAL A 25 -6.34 0.26 -1.20
CA VAL A 25 -5.77 0.98 -2.36
C VAL A 25 -4.97 0.03 -3.27
N ALA A 26 -4.19 -0.89 -2.71
CA ALA A 26 -3.47 -1.90 -3.50
C ALA A 26 -4.43 -2.82 -4.28
N THR A 27 -5.56 -3.18 -3.67
CA THR A 27 -6.61 -3.98 -4.31
C THR A 27 -7.27 -3.19 -5.43
N ASP A 28 -7.63 -1.93 -5.19
CA ASP A 28 -8.24 -1.05 -6.18
C ASP A 28 -7.32 -0.82 -7.39
N LEU A 29 -6.02 -0.62 -7.16
CA LEU A 29 -5.02 -0.51 -8.25
C LEU A 29 -4.90 -1.81 -9.05
N THR A 30 -4.97 -2.96 -8.38
CA THR A 30 -4.96 -4.27 -9.05
C THR A 30 -6.20 -4.44 -9.92
N ASN A 31 -7.37 -4.07 -9.41
CA ASN A 31 -8.63 -4.11 -10.15
C ASN A 31 -8.62 -3.13 -11.33
N ALA A 32 -8.07 -1.93 -11.15
CA ALA A 32 -7.91 -0.96 -12.22
C ALA A 32 -6.99 -1.50 -13.33
N ASN A 33 -5.91 -2.20 -12.98
CA ASN A 33 -5.01 -2.83 -13.95
C ASN A 33 -5.71 -3.95 -14.73
N GLN A 34 -6.45 -4.80 -14.03
CA GLN A 34 -7.23 -5.86 -14.66
C GLN A 34 -8.30 -5.29 -15.58
N ALA A 35 -9.03 -4.26 -15.14
CA ALA A 35 -10.04 -3.60 -15.94
C ALA A 35 -9.43 -2.95 -17.18
N TYR A 36 -8.26 -2.32 -17.04
CA TYR A 36 -7.53 -1.70 -18.14
C TYR A 36 -7.04 -2.74 -19.17
N THR A 37 -6.35 -3.78 -18.70
CA THR A 37 -5.84 -4.87 -19.56
C THR A 37 -6.94 -5.73 -20.20
N ALA A 38 -8.13 -5.77 -19.59
CA ALA A 38 -9.30 -6.43 -20.16
C ALA A 38 -9.97 -5.61 -21.30
N GLN A 39 -9.63 -4.33 -21.45
CA GLN A 39 -10.10 -3.55 -22.60
C GLN A 39 -9.47 -4.11 -23.87
N LYS A 40 -10.27 -4.29 -24.92
CA LYS A 40 -9.74 -4.69 -26.22
C LYS A 40 -8.73 -3.64 -26.68
N PRO A 41 -7.57 -4.05 -27.22
CA PRO A 41 -6.68 -3.12 -27.88
C PRO A 41 -7.46 -2.46 -29.02
N SER A 42 -7.62 -1.15 -28.91
CA SER A 42 -8.22 -0.34 -29.97
C SER A 42 -7.41 -0.53 -31.25
N GLN A 43 -8.06 -0.90 -32.34
CA GLN A 43 -7.38 -1.05 -33.63
C GLN A 43 -7.14 0.33 -34.22
N SER A 44 -6.05 0.52 -34.97
CA SER A 44 -5.78 1.81 -35.66
C SER A 44 -6.99 2.28 -36.49
N ALA A 45 -7.76 1.34 -37.04
CA ALA A 45 -9.01 1.59 -37.77
C ALA A 45 -10.14 2.24 -36.91
N ASP A 46 -10.10 2.12 -35.59
CA ASP A 46 -11.11 2.67 -34.67
C ASP A 46 -10.92 4.19 -34.43
N PHE A 47 -9.75 4.74 -34.76
CA PHE A 47 -9.36 6.12 -34.40
C PHE A 47 -9.60 7.18 -35.49
N GLY A 48 -10.01 6.79 -36.71
CA GLY A 48 -10.23 7.75 -37.79
C GLY A 48 -8.93 8.37 -38.34
N GLU A 49 -8.95 9.67 -38.65
CA GLU A 49 -7.90 10.39 -39.40
C GLU A 49 -6.64 10.74 -38.57
N PHE A 50 -5.48 10.77 -39.25
CA PHE A 50 -4.12 11.17 -38.85
C PHE A 50 -3.77 11.37 -37.36
N GLY A 51 -2.97 10.45 -36.81
CA GLY A 51 -2.15 10.65 -35.61
C GLY A 51 -2.83 10.33 -34.27
N VAL A 52 -4.14 10.08 -34.26
CA VAL A 52 -4.90 9.70 -33.06
C VAL A 52 -4.51 8.30 -32.58
N ASP A 53 -4.19 7.38 -33.49
CA ASP A 53 -3.68 6.04 -33.17
C ASP A 53 -2.30 6.09 -32.49
N GLN A 54 -1.42 6.97 -32.97
CA GLN A 54 -0.10 7.18 -32.38
C GLN A 54 -0.19 7.88 -31.00
N ALA A 55 -1.08 8.86 -30.87
CA ALA A 55 -1.36 9.51 -29.58
C ALA A 55 -1.96 8.53 -28.57
N TRP A 56 -2.90 7.68 -29.01
CA TRP A 56 -3.48 6.62 -28.20
C TRP A 56 -2.43 5.60 -27.78
N SER A 57 -1.59 5.11 -28.70
CA SER A 57 -0.52 4.16 -28.39
C SER A 57 0.48 4.72 -27.36
N GLY A 58 0.84 6.00 -27.49
CA GLY A 58 1.69 6.68 -26.51
C GLY A 58 1.02 6.82 -25.14
N PHE A 59 -0.26 7.16 -25.11
CA PHE A 59 -1.06 7.17 -23.88
C PHE A 59 -1.13 5.76 -23.25
N ASP A 60 -1.46 4.74 -24.04
CA ASP A 60 -1.63 3.36 -23.59
C ASP A 60 -0.37 2.81 -22.94
N THR A 61 0.78 3.04 -23.57
CA THR A 61 2.10 2.64 -23.05
C THR A 61 2.41 3.35 -21.73
N ASN A 62 2.29 4.69 -21.70
CA ASN A 62 2.64 5.48 -20.53
C ASN A 62 1.70 5.19 -19.36
N TRP A 63 0.40 5.13 -19.61
CA TRP A 63 -0.62 4.84 -18.61
C TRP A 63 -0.45 3.45 -18.02
N GLY A 64 -0.28 2.43 -18.86
CA GLY A 64 -0.01 1.06 -18.40
C GLY A 64 1.26 0.97 -17.54
N GLN A 65 2.33 1.67 -17.94
CA GLN A 65 3.58 1.73 -17.17
C GLN A 65 3.39 2.41 -15.81
N GLU A 66 2.77 3.58 -15.76
CA GLU A 66 2.54 4.33 -14.51
C GLU A 66 1.65 3.54 -13.54
N LEU A 67 0.63 2.87 -14.08
CA LEU A 67 -0.26 2.04 -13.28
C LEU A 67 0.49 0.84 -12.67
N HIS A 68 1.37 0.19 -13.43
CA HIS A 68 2.25 -0.87 -12.93
C HIS A 68 3.24 -0.38 -11.85
N VAL A 69 3.88 0.76 -12.07
CA VAL A 69 4.82 1.36 -11.10
C VAL A 69 4.09 1.69 -9.80
N THR A 70 2.91 2.31 -9.89
CA THR A 70 2.09 2.69 -8.74
C THR A 70 1.62 1.46 -7.96
N GLN A 71 1.13 0.43 -8.66
CA GLN A 71 0.71 -0.83 -8.03
C GLN A 71 1.85 -1.46 -7.23
N ARG A 72 3.07 -1.50 -7.80
CA ARG A 72 4.24 -2.03 -7.12
C ARG A 72 4.62 -1.21 -5.90
N ALA A 73 4.68 0.11 -6.03
CA ALA A 73 5.06 1.00 -4.94
C ALA A 73 4.09 0.90 -3.74
N VAL A 74 2.78 0.87 -3.99
CA VAL A 74 1.77 0.70 -2.95
C VAL A 74 1.85 -0.69 -2.32
N GLY A 75 2.04 -1.74 -3.13
CA GLY A 75 2.24 -3.11 -2.62
C GLY A 75 3.45 -3.22 -1.69
N GLU A 76 4.59 -2.62 -2.07
CA GLU A 76 5.80 -2.58 -1.23
C GLU A 76 5.57 -1.78 0.06
N LEU A 77 4.80 -0.68 0.00
CA LEU A 77 4.45 0.10 1.18
C LEU A 77 3.57 -0.69 2.16
N VAL A 78 2.55 -1.40 1.66
CA VAL A 78 1.69 -2.30 2.47
C VAL A 78 2.53 -3.34 3.19
N GLN A 79 3.45 -4.00 2.48
CA GLN A 79 4.33 -5.02 3.06
C GLN A 79 5.21 -4.44 4.17
N LYS A 80 5.83 -3.28 3.93
CA LYS A 80 6.69 -2.61 4.92
C LYS A 80 5.90 -2.16 6.15
N MET A 81 4.69 -1.63 5.97
CA MET A 81 3.82 -1.22 7.07
C MET A 81 3.35 -2.41 7.91
N SER A 82 2.93 -3.50 7.25
CA SER A 82 2.55 -4.74 7.94
C SER A 82 3.72 -5.30 8.77
N ALA A 83 4.92 -5.36 8.20
CA ALA A 83 6.12 -5.79 8.91
C ALA A 83 6.45 -4.86 10.11
N THR A 84 6.31 -3.55 9.93
CA THR A 84 6.56 -2.57 11.00
C THR A 84 5.57 -2.72 12.15
N SER A 85 4.27 -2.87 11.84
CA SER A 85 3.24 -3.11 12.87
C SER A 85 3.50 -4.41 13.64
N ALA A 86 3.84 -5.50 12.93
CA ALA A 86 4.18 -6.78 13.55
C ALA A 86 5.42 -6.69 14.47
N ASN A 87 6.47 -6.00 14.03
CA ASN A 87 7.68 -5.79 14.82
C ASN A 87 7.40 -4.97 16.07
N TYR A 88 6.57 -3.93 15.97
CA TYR A 88 6.16 -3.12 17.12
C TYR A 88 5.43 -3.98 18.17
N ARG A 89 4.43 -4.76 17.75
CA ARG A 89 3.68 -5.66 18.66
C ARG A 89 4.57 -6.71 19.33
N ALA A 90 5.53 -7.26 18.58
CA ALA A 90 6.49 -8.21 19.14
C ALA A 90 7.39 -7.56 20.19
N ALA A 91 7.81 -6.32 19.99
CA ALA A 91 8.58 -5.55 20.97
C ALA A 91 7.74 -5.24 22.22
N GLU A 92 6.50 -4.77 22.05
CA GLU A 92 5.56 -4.49 23.14
C GLU A 92 5.29 -5.75 23.99
N THR A 93 5.09 -6.90 23.35
CA THR A 93 4.89 -8.18 24.04
C THR A 93 6.12 -8.57 24.86
N LYS A 94 7.34 -8.42 24.30
CA LYS A 94 8.59 -8.71 25.02
C LYS A 94 8.79 -7.80 26.22
N VAL A 95 8.54 -6.50 26.07
CA VAL A 95 8.64 -5.53 27.17
C VAL A 95 7.62 -5.87 28.25
N THR A 96 6.36 -6.11 27.90
CA THR A 96 5.31 -6.47 28.86
C THR A 96 5.64 -7.76 29.62
N ALA A 97 6.17 -8.78 28.94
CA ALA A 97 6.62 -10.01 29.57
C ALA A 97 7.81 -9.80 30.52
N SER A 98 8.70 -8.85 30.22
CA SER A 98 9.82 -8.50 31.10
C SER A 98 9.40 -7.71 32.35
N LEU A 99 8.25 -7.03 32.29
CA LEU A 99 7.68 -6.24 33.39
C LEU A 99 6.79 -7.07 34.32
N SER A 100 6.27 -8.21 33.85
CA SER A 100 5.54 -9.15 34.71
C SER A 100 6.53 -9.79 35.69
N PRO A 101 6.42 -9.54 37.01
CA PRO A 101 7.32 -10.14 37.97
C PRO A 101 7.19 -11.66 37.86
N LYS A 102 8.32 -12.39 37.75
CA LYS A 102 8.35 -13.81 38.07
C LYS A 102 7.67 -13.95 39.43
N GLN A 103 6.49 -14.57 39.48
CA GLN A 103 5.86 -14.93 40.73
C GLN A 103 6.90 -15.69 41.54
N ALA A 104 7.34 -15.04 42.63
CA ALA A 104 8.35 -15.57 43.53
C ALA A 104 7.85 -16.93 44.03
N ARG A 105 8.65 -17.96 43.77
CA ARG A 105 8.51 -19.28 44.40
C ARG A 105 8.77 -19.18 45.88
#